data_AF-A0A1Y1NGX7-F1
#
_entry.id   AF-A0A1Y1NGX7-F1
#
_cell.length_a   1.000
_cell.length_b   1.000
_cell.length_c   1.000
_cell.angle_alpha   90.00
_cell.angle_beta   90.00
_cell.angle_gamma   90.00
#
_symmetry.space_group_name_H-M   'P 1'
#
loop_
_entity.id
_entity.type
_entity.pdbx_description
1 polymer ?
#
loop_
_entity_poly.entity_id
_entity_poly.type
_entity_poly.pdbx_seq_one_letter_code
_entity_poly.pdbx_strand_id
1 'polypeptide(L)'
;VRLIERARMKRAWENSLPPATDDASIEKMRAMTEAIERDEWAFREQEIQDIQDLRLQLLVRMLNELHAKSHIRTEMKLKSFCKTKMAEKEEKLQKLHRDGNRALRKLEMRHRGIKQSYHPVDIIEECADRKSEMYAPLMRHGEHPRNWHQVIDDHDRKYQAQFLGVEDVGTLPRWLDDATAIRESSIHLPGTRLCIRETKWTSPVLKELYDELKHLRKKERQKCSLKVKVDEQEIPEAQTPQVAEGDDGEEQLHQSVILMERVLRGRASQVLVKAFIMLPLLDDVQIFSPSRTKRGFVFN
;
A
#
# COMPACT_ATOMS: atom_id res chain seq x y z
N VAL A 1 5.60 -54.33 57.55
CA VAL A 1 6.50 -55.45 57.91
C VAL A 1 7.79 -54.93 58.56
N ARG A 2 8.55 -54.03 57.90
CA ARG A 2 9.79 -53.42 58.45
C ARG A 2 9.66 -52.79 59.85
N LEU A 3 8.62 -51.99 60.11
CA LEU A 3 8.39 -51.37 61.43
C LEU A 3 8.12 -52.38 62.55
N ILE A 4 7.45 -53.49 62.23
CA ILE A 4 7.11 -54.56 63.19
C ILE A 4 8.36 -55.38 63.53
N GLU A 5 9.18 -55.68 62.54
CA GLU A 5 10.47 -56.37 62.71
C GLU A 5 11.42 -55.52 63.55
N ARG A 6 11.48 -54.21 63.28
CA ARG A 6 12.30 -53.28 64.07
C ARG A 6 11.82 -53.14 65.51
N ALA A 7 10.51 -53.07 65.75
CA ALA A 7 9.96 -53.06 67.10
C ALA A 7 10.25 -54.36 67.87
N ARG A 8 10.29 -55.51 67.17
CA ARG A 8 10.72 -56.79 67.76
C ARG A 8 12.21 -56.80 68.06
N MET A 9 13.05 -56.28 67.17
CA MET A 9 14.50 -56.14 67.39
C MET A 9 14.78 -55.23 68.60
N LYS A 10 14.08 -54.10 68.72
CA LYS A 10 14.18 -53.20 69.87
C LYS A 10 13.84 -53.90 71.18
N ARG A 11 12.70 -54.61 71.25
CA ARG A 11 12.31 -55.37 72.45
C ARG A 11 13.25 -56.51 72.80
N ALA A 12 13.70 -57.27 71.79
CA ALA A 12 14.67 -58.36 72.00
C ALA A 12 15.99 -57.82 72.55
N TRP A 13 16.36 -56.62 72.13
CA TRP A 13 17.56 -55.95 72.58
C TRP A 13 17.42 -55.31 73.96
N GLU A 14 16.27 -54.69 74.28
CA GLU A 14 15.96 -54.17 75.63
C GLU A 14 16.07 -55.30 76.68
N ASN A 15 15.64 -56.52 76.30
CA ASN A 15 15.79 -57.72 77.14
C ASN A 15 17.24 -58.21 77.28
N SER A 16 18.16 -57.78 76.42
CA SER A 16 19.58 -58.18 76.43
C SER A 16 20.50 -57.24 77.24
N LEU A 17 19.94 -56.16 77.81
CA LEU A 17 20.70 -55.19 78.59
C LEU A 17 21.15 -55.76 79.94
N PRO A 18 22.39 -55.49 80.38
CA PRO A 18 22.88 -55.95 81.67
C PRO A 18 22.20 -55.20 82.84
N PRO A 19 21.99 -55.85 84.00
CA PRO A 19 21.40 -55.22 85.18
C PRO A 19 22.31 -54.12 85.76
N ALA A 20 21.73 -52.99 86.13
CA ALA A 20 22.44 -51.80 86.63
C ALA A 20 22.92 -51.98 88.08
N THR A 21 24.00 -52.73 88.28
CA THR A 21 24.51 -53.08 89.62
C THR A 21 25.85 -52.42 89.92
N ASP A 22 26.74 -52.31 88.92
CA ASP A 22 28.07 -51.67 89.03
C ASP A 22 28.20 -50.46 88.09
N ASP A 23 29.00 -49.45 88.45
CA ASP A 23 29.21 -48.25 87.61
C ASP A 23 29.70 -48.59 86.19
N ALA A 24 30.62 -49.56 86.06
CA ALA A 24 31.09 -50.04 84.76
C ALA A 24 30.01 -50.78 83.94
N SER A 25 29.00 -51.38 84.60
CA SER A 25 27.85 -52.01 83.94
C SER A 25 26.86 -50.97 83.41
N ILE A 26 26.70 -49.85 84.15
CA ILE A 26 25.86 -48.71 83.77
C ILE A 26 26.46 -47.99 82.55
N GLU A 27 27.78 -47.80 82.50
CA GLU A 27 28.46 -47.20 81.35
C GLU A 27 28.27 -48.04 80.07
N LYS A 28 28.40 -49.37 80.18
CA LYS A 28 28.13 -50.28 79.05
C LYS A 28 26.68 -50.22 78.60
N MET A 29 25.73 -50.17 79.55
CA MET A 29 24.30 -50.01 79.24
C MET A 29 24.05 -48.70 78.50
N ARG A 30 24.62 -47.57 78.96
CA ARG A 30 24.50 -46.26 78.31
C ARG A 30 25.08 -46.25 76.89
N ALA A 31 26.27 -46.81 76.71
CA ALA A 31 26.89 -46.90 75.38
C ALA A 31 26.01 -47.72 74.41
N MET A 32 25.41 -48.81 74.90
CA MET A 32 24.52 -49.66 74.11
C MET A 32 23.22 -48.91 73.77
N THR A 33 22.59 -48.21 74.73
CA THR A 33 21.39 -47.39 74.49
C THR A 33 21.63 -46.28 73.50
N GLU A 34 22.73 -45.55 73.63
CA GLU A 34 23.06 -44.49 72.68
C GLU A 34 23.32 -45.02 71.26
N ALA A 35 23.93 -46.21 71.12
CA ALA A 35 24.14 -46.82 69.81
C ALA A 35 22.79 -47.11 69.11
N ILE A 36 21.82 -47.64 69.86
CA ILE A 36 20.47 -47.89 69.32
C ILE A 36 19.73 -46.61 69.00
N GLU A 37 19.80 -45.61 69.87
CA GLU A 37 19.19 -44.33 69.60
C GLU A 37 19.73 -43.76 68.29
N ARG A 38 21.06 -43.79 68.07
CA ARG A 38 21.67 -43.37 66.79
C ARG A 38 21.13 -44.16 65.60
N ASP A 39 20.97 -45.47 65.72
CA ASP A 39 20.39 -46.29 64.65
C ASP A 39 18.92 -45.95 64.38
N GLU A 40 18.12 -45.67 65.42
CA GLU A 40 16.73 -45.21 65.31
C GLU A 40 16.63 -43.82 64.67
N TRP A 41 17.51 -42.90 65.05
CA TRP A 41 17.63 -41.59 64.43
C TRP A 41 17.99 -41.72 62.95
N ALA A 42 18.99 -42.53 62.60
CA ALA A 42 19.38 -42.76 61.22
C ALA A 42 18.24 -43.34 60.36
N PHE A 43 17.42 -44.22 60.94
CA PHE A 43 16.26 -44.76 60.24
C PHE A 43 15.15 -43.75 60.00
N ARG A 44 14.82 -42.94 61.01
CA ARG A 44 13.86 -41.84 60.84
C ARG A 44 14.36 -40.83 59.82
N GLU A 45 15.65 -40.52 59.85
CA GLU A 45 16.27 -39.62 58.87
C GLU A 45 16.13 -40.17 57.45
N GLN A 46 16.37 -41.47 57.26
CA GLN A 46 16.16 -42.12 55.97
C GLN A 46 14.69 -42.06 55.51
N GLU A 47 13.72 -42.31 56.41
CA GLU A 47 12.30 -42.21 56.07
C GLU A 47 11.91 -40.77 55.68
N ILE A 48 12.45 -39.77 56.40
CA ILE A 48 12.25 -38.36 56.07
C ILE A 48 12.84 -38.05 54.69
N GLN A 49 14.05 -38.53 54.42
CA GLN A 49 14.73 -38.35 53.15
C GLN A 49 13.95 -38.99 51.99
N ASP A 50 13.46 -40.22 52.14
CA ASP A 50 12.65 -40.91 51.13
C ASP A 50 11.37 -40.11 50.81
N ILE A 51 10.71 -39.54 51.83
CA ILE A 51 9.53 -38.68 51.63
C ILE A 51 9.90 -37.37 50.91
N GLN A 52 11.04 -36.77 51.27
CA GLN A 52 11.52 -35.55 50.62
C GLN A 52 11.88 -35.79 49.15
N ASP A 53 12.52 -36.92 48.85
CA ASP A 53 12.86 -37.32 47.48
C ASP A 53 11.60 -37.53 46.64
N LEU A 54 10.57 -38.17 47.18
CA LEU A 54 9.27 -38.31 46.51
C LEU A 54 8.63 -36.94 46.23
N ARG A 55 8.69 -36.01 47.19
CA ARG A 55 8.18 -34.64 47.00
C ARG A 55 8.98 -33.90 45.92
N LEU A 56 10.29 -34.03 45.91
CA LEU A 56 11.16 -33.39 44.93
C LEU A 56 10.89 -33.94 43.53
N GLN A 57 10.72 -35.25 43.38
CA GLN A 57 10.34 -35.87 42.11
C GLN A 57 9.00 -35.33 41.59
N LEU A 58 8.00 -35.17 42.47
CA LEU A 58 6.72 -34.58 42.09
C LEU A 58 6.88 -33.12 41.63
N LEU A 59 7.65 -32.32 42.37
CA LEU A 59 7.91 -30.92 42.02
C LEU A 59 8.61 -30.78 40.67
N VAL A 60 9.62 -31.63 40.40
CA VAL A 60 10.32 -31.65 39.10
C VAL A 60 9.34 -31.98 37.96
N ARG A 61 8.44 -32.95 38.15
CA ARG A 61 7.42 -33.26 37.13
C ARG A 61 6.49 -32.07 36.88
N MET A 62 5.99 -31.43 37.94
CA MET A 62 5.14 -30.24 37.82
C MET A 62 5.87 -29.09 37.12
N LEU A 63 7.14 -28.85 37.45
CA LEU A 63 7.96 -27.83 36.80
C LEU A 63 8.13 -28.10 35.30
N ASN A 64 8.41 -29.35 34.94
CA ASN A 64 8.53 -29.76 33.54
C ASN A 64 7.22 -29.55 32.77
N GLU A 65 6.07 -29.84 33.38
CA GLU A 65 4.77 -29.56 32.77
C GLU A 65 4.54 -28.06 32.55
N LEU A 66 4.90 -27.23 33.54
CA LEU A 66 4.78 -25.77 33.41
C LEU A 66 5.69 -25.24 32.31
N HIS A 67 6.94 -25.73 32.25
CA HIS A 67 7.88 -25.38 31.19
C HIS A 67 7.38 -25.82 29.81
N ALA A 68 6.86 -27.04 29.67
CA ALA A 68 6.29 -27.53 28.42
C ALA A 68 5.10 -26.67 27.97
N LYS A 69 4.17 -26.35 28.89
CA LYS A 69 3.03 -25.46 28.60
C LYS A 69 3.48 -24.07 28.17
N SER A 70 4.49 -23.51 28.84
CA SER A 70 5.09 -22.23 28.46
C SER A 70 5.72 -22.29 27.07
N HIS A 71 6.52 -23.34 26.81
CA HIS A 71 7.20 -23.55 25.54
C HIS A 71 6.20 -23.65 24.38
N ILE A 72 5.15 -24.47 24.52
CA ILE A 72 4.09 -24.61 23.52
C ILE A 72 3.42 -23.26 23.22
N ARG A 73 3.11 -22.46 24.25
CA ARG A 73 2.54 -21.12 24.06
C ARG A 73 3.48 -20.20 23.29
N THR A 74 4.77 -20.22 23.62
CA THR A 74 5.78 -19.42 22.91
C THR A 74 5.95 -19.88 21.45
N GLU A 75 5.96 -21.19 21.21
CA GLU A 75 6.08 -21.79 19.90
C GLU A 75 4.87 -21.46 19.03
N MET A 76 3.65 -21.52 19.58
CA MET A 76 2.43 -21.12 18.87
C MET A 76 2.46 -19.64 18.47
N LYS A 77 2.91 -18.75 19.37
CA LYS A 77 3.09 -17.32 19.05
C LYS A 77 4.11 -17.12 17.94
N LEU A 78 5.25 -17.81 18.03
CA LEU A 78 6.30 -17.76 17.00
C LEU A 78 5.77 -18.25 15.65
N LYS A 79 5.09 -19.39 15.62
CA LYS A 79 4.48 -19.93 14.40
C LYS A 79 3.48 -18.96 13.78
N SER A 80 2.61 -18.34 14.59
CA SER A 80 1.66 -17.33 14.11
C SER A 80 2.39 -16.13 13.51
N PHE A 81 3.42 -15.62 14.19
CA PHE A 81 4.23 -14.50 13.70
C PHE A 81 4.98 -14.85 12.41
N CYS A 82 5.56 -16.04 12.32
CA CYS A 82 6.21 -16.50 11.10
C CYS A 82 5.20 -16.61 9.95
N LYS A 83 4.00 -17.15 10.18
CA LYS A 83 2.95 -17.23 9.17
C LYS A 83 2.56 -15.86 8.62
N THR A 84 2.34 -14.87 9.49
CA THR A 84 2.00 -13.51 9.04
C THR A 84 3.14 -12.87 8.26
N LYS A 85 4.39 -13.01 8.73
CA LYS A 85 5.56 -12.48 8.02
C LYS A 85 5.82 -13.16 6.68
N MET A 86 5.56 -14.46 6.58
CA MET A 86 5.66 -15.19 5.32
C MET A 86 4.58 -14.72 4.33
N ALA A 87 3.34 -14.52 4.79
CA ALA A 87 2.27 -13.97 3.94
C ALA A 87 2.61 -12.55 3.44
N GLU A 88 3.09 -11.66 4.32
CA GLU A 88 3.57 -10.31 3.93
C GLU A 88 4.68 -10.38 2.87
N LYS A 89 5.62 -11.33 3.02
CA LYS A 89 6.71 -11.55 2.06
C LYS A 89 6.16 -12.05 0.72
N GLU A 90 5.24 -13.01 0.73
CA GLU A 90 4.61 -13.55 -0.48
C GLU A 90 3.83 -12.47 -1.23
N GLU A 91 3.09 -11.60 -0.54
CA GLU A 91 2.38 -10.49 -1.17
C GLU A 91 3.36 -9.52 -1.87
N LYS A 92 4.48 -9.19 -1.22
CA LYS A 92 5.53 -8.35 -1.80
C LYS A 92 6.18 -9.02 -3.02
N LEU A 93 6.45 -10.33 -2.95
CA LEU A 93 6.96 -11.09 -4.09
C LEU A 93 5.97 -11.07 -5.25
N GLN A 94 4.68 -11.27 -4.99
CA GLN A 94 3.65 -11.20 -6.03
C GLN A 94 3.60 -9.80 -6.69
N LYS A 95 3.73 -8.72 -5.92
CA LYS A 95 3.83 -7.36 -6.47
C LYS A 95 5.05 -7.23 -7.38
N LEU A 96 6.22 -7.66 -6.93
CA LEU A 96 7.45 -7.67 -7.74
C LEU A 96 7.30 -8.49 -9.03
N HIS A 97 6.67 -9.66 -8.98
CA HIS A 97 6.40 -10.46 -10.17
C HIS A 97 5.46 -9.75 -11.15
N ARG A 98 4.39 -9.10 -10.67
CA ARG A 98 3.48 -8.33 -11.52
C ARG A 98 4.19 -7.14 -12.17
N ASP A 99 5.04 -6.45 -11.42
CA ASP A 99 5.82 -5.32 -11.91
C ASP A 99 6.89 -5.77 -12.90
N GLY A 100 7.58 -6.88 -12.63
CA GLY A 100 8.51 -7.53 -13.56
C GLY A 100 7.84 -7.92 -14.87
N ASN A 101 6.68 -8.58 -14.81
CA ASN A 101 5.90 -8.96 -15.99
C ASN A 101 5.38 -7.73 -16.76
N ARG A 102 5.04 -6.64 -16.06
CA ARG A 102 4.68 -5.36 -16.70
C ARG A 102 5.89 -4.73 -17.40
N ALA A 103 7.05 -4.73 -16.76
CA ALA A 103 8.30 -4.20 -17.32
C ALA A 103 8.75 -4.99 -18.55
N LEU A 104 8.69 -6.33 -18.49
CA LEU A 104 8.98 -7.21 -19.62
C LEU A 104 8.06 -6.93 -20.81
N ARG A 105 6.74 -6.81 -20.59
CA ARG A 105 5.80 -6.44 -21.66
C ARG A 105 6.12 -5.08 -22.28
N LYS A 106 6.47 -4.07 -21.47
CA LYS A 106 6.89 -2.75 -21.99
C LYS A 106 8.17 -2.85 -22.82
N LEU A 107 9.13 -3.67 -22.39
CA LEU A 107 10.39 -3.88 -23.08
C LEU A 107 10.18 -4.62 -24.40
N GLU A 108 9.36 -5.67 -24.42
CA GLU A 108 9.00 -6.42 -25.62
C GLU A 108 8.29 -5.53 -26.66
N MET A 109 7.34 -4.69 -26.22
CA MET A 109 6.67 -3.72 -27.09
C MET A 109 7.66 -2.73 -27.72
N ARG A 110 8.64 -2.24 -26.94
CA ARG A 110 9.70 -1.37 -27.45
C ARG A 110 10.62 -2.10 -28.42
N HIS A 111 10.97 -3.35 -28.14
CA HIS A 111 11.83 -4.16 -29.02
C HIS A 111 11.16 -4.43 -30.37
N ARG A 112 9.83 -4.64 -30.38
CA ARG A 112 9.02 -4.74 -31.61
C ARG A 112 8.82 -3.40 -32.33
N GLY A 113 9.28 -2.29 -31.76
CA GLY A 113 9.11 -0.95 -32.34
C GLY A 113 7.70 -0.36 -32.20
N ILE A 114 6.81 -0.98 -31.42
CA ILE A 114 5.42 -0.53 -31.26
C ILE A 114 5.41 0.72 -30.37
N LYS A 115 4.99 1.86 -30.94
CA LYS A 115 4.85 3.13 -30.22
C LYS A 115 3.53 3.15 -29.44
N GLN A 116 3.60 3.33 -28.12
CA GLN A 116 2.41 3.45 -27.25
C GLN A 116 1.78 4.85 -27.26
N SER A 117 2.52 5.86 -27.73
CA SER A 117 1.98 7.21 -27.90
C SER A 117 1.11 7.26 -29.15
N TYR A 118 0.14 8.17 -29.18
CA TYR A 118 -0.55 8.51 -30.41
C TYR A 118 0.47 8.91 -31.48
N HIS A 119 0.35 8.32 -32.66
CA HIS A 119 1.20 8.59 -33.81
C HIS A 119 0.34 8.48 -35.06
N PRO A 120 0.66 9.23 -36.13
CA PRO A 120 -0.01 9.07 -37.41
C PRO A 120 0.27 7.66 -37.95
N VAL A 121 -0.78 6.93 -38.29
CA VAL A 121 -0.75 5.58 -38.86
C VAL A 121 -1.25 5.66 -40.31
N ASP A 122 -0.77 4.75 -41.16
CA ASP A 122 -1.26 4.65 -42.53
C ASP A 122 -2.70 4.08 -42.56
N ILE A 123 -3.57 4.70 -43.34
CA ILE A 123 -5.02 4.40 -43.35
C ILE A 123 -5.27 2.98 -43.84
N ILE A 124 -4.45 2.49 -44.79
CA ILE A 124 -4.58 1.14 -45.35
C ILE A 124 -4.26 0.09 -44.29
N GLU A 125 -3.20 0.30 -43.50
CA GLU A 125 -2.83 -0.59 -42.39
C GLU A 125 -3.89 -0.56 -41.28
N GLU A 126 -4.44 0.61 -40.99
CA GLU A 126 -5.52 0.79 -40.01
C GLU A 126 -6.82 0.06 -40.41
N CYS A 127 -7.18 0.09 -41.70
CA CYS A 127 -8.30 -0.66 -42.24
C CYS A 127 -8.09 -2.18 -42.22
N ALA A 128 -6.84 -2.63 -42.32
CA ALA A 128 -6.49 -4.06 -42.36
C ALA A 128 -6.51 -4.70 -40.98
N ASP A 129 -6.10 -3.98 -39.92
CA ASP A 129 -6.12 -4.50 -38.55
C ASP A 129 -7.46 -4.21 -37.86
N ARG A 130 -8.21 -5.27 -37.51
CA ARG A 130 -9.46 -5.14 -36.74
C ARG A 130 -9.26 -4.63 -35.31
N LYS A 131 -8.02 -4.63 -34.81
CA LYS A 131 -7.67 -4.10 -33.49
C LYS A 131 -7.27 -2.62 -33.55
N SER A 132 -7.33 -2.00 -34.72
CA SER A 132 -6.99 -0.59 -34.92
C SER A 132 -7.99 0.35 -34.24
N GLU A 133 -7.60 1.62 -34.07
CA GLU A 133 -8.49 2.64 -33.50
C GLU A 133 -9.74 2.89 -34.34
N MET A 134 -9.69 2.64 -35.65
CA MET A 134 -10.84 2.76 -36.53
C MET A 134 -11.99 1.83 -36.16
N TYR A 135 -11.69 0.58 -35.78
CA TYR A 135 -12.71 -0.40 -35.38
C TYR A 135 -12.89 -0.52 -33.87
N ALA A 136 -11.83 -0.27 -33.10
CA ALA A 136 -11.81 -0.38 -31.64
C ALA A 136 -11.10 0.84 -31.02
N PRO A 137 -11.76 2.01 -30.99
CA PRO A 137 -11.15 3.25 -30.48
C PRO A 137 -10.82 3.15 -28.98
N LEU A 138 -9.59 3.52 -28.62
CA LEU A 138 -9.14 3.56 -27.21
C LEU A 138 -9.52 4.89 -26.57
N MET A 139 -10.31 4.84 -25.49
CA MET A 139 -10.80 6.06 -24.78
C MET A 139 -9.70 7.01 -24.28
N ARG A 140 -8.47 6.53 -24.09
CA ARG A 140 -7.32 7.38 -23.65
C ARG A 140 -6.94 8.43 -24.70
N HIS A 141 -7.22 8.19 -25.98
CA HIS A 141 -6.92 9.12 -27.07
C HIS A 141 -8.04 10.16 -27.31
N GLY A 142 -9.07 10.16 -26.44
CA GLY A 142 -10.23 11.04 -26.52
C GLY A 142 -11.31 10.52 -27.47
N GLU A 143 -12.38 11.30 -27.65
CA GLU A 143 -13.31 11.08 -28.75
C GLU A 143 -12.59 11.43 -30.05
N HIS A 144 -12.13 10.39 -30.75
CA HIS A 144 -11.45 10.51 -32.04
C HIS A 144 -12.28 11.42 -32.96
N PRO A 145 -11.72 12.47 -33.60
CA PRO A 145 -12.50 13.42 -34.42
C PRO A 145 -13.27 12.77 -35.57
N ARG A 146 -12.77 11.62 -36.05
CA ARG A 146 -13.42 10.74 -37.05
C ARG A 146 -14.68 10.02 -36.53
N ASN A 147 -14.83 9.95 -35.20
CA ASN A 147 -15.95 9.37 -34.46
C ASN A 147 -16.79 10.44 -33.76
N TRP A 148 -16.59 11.72 -34.12
CA TRP A 148 -17.67 12.68 -33.92
C TRP A 148 -18.85 12.17 -34.75
N HIS A 149 -19.79 11.51 -34.09
CA HIS A 149 -21.16 11.56 -34.54
C HIS A 149 -21.41 13.05 -34.78
N GLN A 150 -21.76 13.45 -35.99
CA GLN A 150 -22.53 14.70 -36.10
C GLN A 150 -23.61 14.53 -35.04
N VAL A 151 -23.55 15.35 -33.99
CA VAL A 151 -24.68 15.46 -33.08
C VAL A 151 -25.78 15.86 -34.02
N ILE A 152 -26.69 14.93 -34.32
CA ILE A 152 -27.87 15.22 -35.12
C ILE A 152 -28.61 16.21 -34.25
N ASP A 153 -28.36 17.49 -34.48
CA ASP A 153 -29.01 18.55 -33.74
C ASP A 153 -30.50 18.36 -33.95
N ASP A 154 -31.32 18.78 -32.99
CA ASP A 154 -32.77 18.73 -33.18
C ASP A 154 -33.20 19.52 -34.43
N HIS A 155 -32.32 20.34 -35.02
CA HIS A 155 -32.48 20.95 -36.33
C HIS A 155 -32.47 19.94 -37.50
N ASP A 156 -31.61 18.92 -37.47
CA ASP A 156 -31.53 17.86 -38.48
C ASP A 156 -32.66 16.81 -38.32
N ARG A 157 -33.21 16.71 -37.10
CA ARG A 157 -34.46 15.97 -36.85
C ARG A 157 -35.70 16.67 -37.41
N LYS A 158 -35.61 17.96 -37.75
CA LYS A 158 -36.68 18.71 -38.44
C LYS A 158 -36.70 18.45 -39.94
N TYR A 159 -36.35 17.24 -40.39
CA TYR A 159 -36.95 16.73 -41.61
C TYR A 159 -38.43 16.44 -41.33
N GLN A 160 -39.25 17.49 -41.26
CA GLN A 160 -40.68 17.36 -41.45
C GLN A 160 -40.88 17.04 -42.94
N ALA A 161 -41.43 15.86 -43.23
CA ALA A 161 -41.86 15.48 -44.58
C ALA A 161 -43.07 16.31 -45.08
N GLN A 162 -43.21 17.55 -44.61
CA GLN A 162 -44.16 18.51 -45.14
C GLN A 162 -43.46 19.24 -46.28
N PHE A 163 -43.61 18.71 -47.49
CA PHE A 163 -43.13 19.30 -48.75
C PHE A 163 -43.85 20.61 -49.13
N LEU A 164 -44.48 21.31 -48.18
CA LEU A 164 -45.17 22.56 -48.43
C LEU A 164 -44.14 23.69 -48.50
N GLY A 165 -43.89 24.21 -49.72
CA GLY A 165 -42.95 25.30 -49.98
C GLY A 165 -41.53 24.87 -50.37
N VAL A 166 -41.25 23.56 -50.49
CA VAL A 166 -39.96 23.06 -51.02
C VAL A 166 -39.84 23.34 -52.52
N GLU A 167 -40.97 23.44 -53.23
CA GLU A 167 -41.04 23.83 -54.64
C GLU A 167 -40.53 25.26 -54.89
N ASP A 168 -40.56 26.12 -53.86
CA ASP A 168 -40.06 27.50 -53.93
C ASP A 168 -38.58 27.61 -53.53
N VAL A 169 -37.99 26.55 -52.99
CA VAL A 169 -36.56 26.53 -52.64
C VAL A 169 -35.79 26.05 -53.85
N GLY A 170 -34.98 26.93 -54.44
CA GLY A 170 -34.04 26.56 -55.50
C GLY A 170 -33.02 25.54 -54.98
N THR A 171 -33.35 24.25 -55.08
CA THR A 171 -32.46 23.14 -54.66
C THR A 171 -31.36 22.87 -55.66
N LEU A 172 -31.42 23.50 -56.84
CA LEU A 172 -30.40 23.39 -57.85
C LEU A 172 -29.13 24.09 -57.36
N PRO A 173 -27.97 23.43 -57.46
CA PRO A 173 -26.71 24.09 -57.17
C PRO A 173 -26.55 25.32 -58.06
N ARG A 174 -26.13 26.44 -57.46
CA ARG A 174 -25.95 27.73 -58.15
C ARG A 174 -25.12 27.65 -59.45
N TRP A 175 -24.16 26.72 -59.52
CA TRP A 175 -23.35 26.48 -60.73
C TRP A 175 -24.17 25.94 -61.91
N LEU A 176 -25.28 25.25 -61.65
CA LEU A 176 -26.19 24.74 -62.66
C LEU A 176 -27.07 25.86 -63.25
N ASP A 177 -27.49 26.82 -62.41
CA ASP A 177 -28.19 28.03 -62.86
C ASP A 177 -27.26 28.91 -63.72
N ASP A 178 -26.00 29.08 -63.30
CA ASP A 178 -25.00 29.81 -64.08
C ASP A 178 -24.64 29.12 -65.41
N ALA A 179 -24.68 27.79 -65.45
CA ALA A 179 -24.41 27.00 -66.65
C ALA A 179 -25.58 27.01 -67.66
N THR A 180 -26.81 27.17 -67.16
CA THR A 180 -28.04 27.21 -67.99
C THR A 180 -28.49 28.63 -68.31
N ALA A 181 -28.00 29.64 -67.57
CA ALA A 181 -28.16 31.05 -67.91
C ALA A 181 -27.45 31.36 -69.22
N ILE A 182 -28.21 31.38 -70.31
CA ILE A 182 -27.78 31.91 -71.60
C ILE A 182 -27.51 33.40 -71.40
N ARG A 183 -26.26 33.73 -71.08
CA ARG A 183 -25.80 35.11 -71.11
C ARG A 183 -25.76 35.51 -72.58
N GLU A 184 -26.67 36.38 -73.00
CA GLU A 184 -26.47 37.18 -74.20
C GLU A 184 -25.22 38.02 -73.96
N SER A 185 -24.06 37.42 -74.25
CA SER A 185 -22.79 38.10 -74.16
C SER A 185 -22.75 39.10 -75.32
N SER A 186 -23.18 40.33 -75.05
CA SER A 186 -22.66 41.47 -75.79
C SER A 186 -21.17 41.54 -75.47
N ILE A 187 -20.36 40.84 -76.28
CA ILE A 187 -18.90 40.91 -76.19
C ILE A 187 -18.51 42.35 -76.49
N HIS A 188 -18.36 43.15 -75.44
CA HIS A 188 -17.75 44.46 -75.55
C HIS A 188 -16.24 44.23 -75.51
N LEU A 189 -15.60 44.16 -76.69
CA LEU A 189 -14.15 44.19 -76.77
C LEU A 189 -13.68 45.57 -76.29
N PRO A 190 -12.99 45.70 -75.14
CA PRO A 190 -12.45 46.97 -74.76
C PRO A 190 -11.32 47.32 -75.74
N GLY A 191 -11.39 48.52 -76.30
CA GLY A 191 -10.34 49.09 -77.13
C GLY A 191 -8.98 48.95 -76.46
N THR A 192 -7.99 48.65 -77.29
CA THR A 192 -6.56 48.49 -77.01
C THR A 192 -6.03 49.44 -75.92
N ARG A 193 -6.14 49.03 -74.67
CA ARG A 193 -5.28 49.48 -73.58
C ARG A 193 -4.75 48.21 -72.93
N LEU A 194 -3.56 47.79 -73.36
CA LEU A 194 -2.80 46.75 -72.69
C LEU A 194 -2.74 47.12 -71.21
N CYS A 195 -3.44 46.37 -70.37
CA CYS A 195 -3.26 46.39 -68.93
C CYS A 195 -1.76 46.16 -68.67
N ILE A 196 -1.10 47.14 -68.06
CA ILE A 196 0.29 47.00 -67.64
C ILE A 196 0.27 46.03 -66.46
N ARG A 197 0.60 44.75 -66.72
CA ARG A 197 0.85 43.77 -65.65
C ARG A 197 1.97 44.29 -64.75
N GLU A 198 1.74 44.27 -63.44
CA GLU A 198 2.63 44.74 -62.37
C GLU A 198 4.01 44.06 -62.37
N THR A 199 4.18 42.97 -63.11
CA THR A 199 5.43 42.21 -63.23
C THR A 199 6.11 42.44 -64.58
N LYS A 200 6.37 43.69 -64.97
CA LYS A 200 7.35 43.96 -66.02
C LYS A 200 8.67 44.32 -65.37
N TRP A 201 9.63 43.41 -65.49
CA TRP A 201 11.05 43.63 -65.24
C TRP A 201 11.58 44.69 -66.22
N THR A 202 11.26 45.96 -65.97
CA THR A 202 11.79 47.09 -66.72
C THR A 202 13.25 47.34 -66.31
N SER A 203 14.05 47.91 -67.22
CA SER A 203 15.47 48.17 -66.94
C SER A 203 15.74 48.98 -65.66
N PRO A 204 14.90 49.95 -65.21
CA PRO A 204 15.07 50.57 -63.90
C PRO A 204 14.87 49.61 -62.72
N VAL A 205 13.81 48.77 -62.73
CA VAL A 205 13.51 47.81 -61.66
C VAL A 205 14.63 46.77 -61.52
N LEU A 206 15.19 46.32 -62.64
CA LEU A 206 16.35 45.42 -62.66
C LEU A 206 17.62 46.06 -62.07
N LYS A 207 17.81 47.37 -62.26
CA LYS A 207 18.94 48.10 -61.68
C LYS A 207 18.78 48.26 -60.17
N GLU A 208 17.59 48.63 -59.71
CA GLU A 208 17.27 48.74 -58.28
C GLU A 208 17.48 47.41 -57.56
N LEU A 209 16.96 46.30 -58.10
CA LEU A 209 17.18 44.97 -57.51
C LEU A 209 18.67 44.58 -57.48
N TYR A 210 19.42 44.89 -58.55
CA TYR A 210 20.85 44.60 -58.60
C TYR A 210 21.62 45.35 -57.51
N ASP A 211 21.30 46.63 -57.31
CA ASP A 211 21.93 47.44 -56.27
C ASP A 211 21.54 46.94 -54.86
N GLU A 212 20.28 46.56 -54.63
CA GLU A 212 19.83 45.95 -53.38
C GLU A 212 20.58 44.64 -53.05
N LEU A 213 20.71 43.73 -54.03
CA LEU A 213 21.45 42.47 -53.87
C LEU A 213 22.95 42.74 -53.60
N LYS A 214 23.52 43.76 -54.24
CA LYS A 214 24.90 44.19 -54.00
C LYS A 214 25.08 44.77 -52.60
N HIS A 215 24.09 45.51 -52.09
CA HIS A 215 24.08 46.02 -50.72
C HIS A 215 23.93 44.89 -49.68
N LEU A 216 23.07 43.90 -49.93
CA LEU A 216 22.92 42.72 -49.07
C LEU A 216 24.18 41.86 -49.02
N ARG A 217 24.93 41.77 -50.12
CA ARG A 217 26.21 41.03 -50.16
C ARG A 217 27.35 41.75 -49.43
N LYS A 218 27.29 43.08 -49.33
CA LYS A 218 28.28 43.90 -48.61
C LYS A 218 28.03 44.00 -47.10
N LYS A 219 26.80 43.76 -46.63
CA LYS A 219 26.53 43.68 -45.18
C LYS A 219 27.13 42.38 -44.64
N GLU A 220 28.10 42.49 -43.73
CA GLU A 220 28.61 41.34 -43.00
C GLU A 220 27.47 40.68 -42.22
N ARG A 221 27.33 39.35 -42.37
CA ARG A 221 26.31 38.57 -41.67
C ARG A 221 26.64 38.54 -40.19
N GLN A 222 25.90 39.28 -39.37
CA GLN A 222 25.96 39.12 -37.92
C GLN A 222 25.51 37.70 -37.56
N LYS A 223 26.34 36.98 -36.79
CA LYS A 223 25.99 35.65 -36.28
C LYS A 223 24.82 35.81 -35.30
N CYS A 224 23.60 35.53 -35.75
CA CYS A 224 22.45 35.42 -34.86
C CYS A 224 22.62 34.16 -34.00
N SER A 225 23.08 34.31 -32.76
CA SER A 225 23.04 33.23 -31.77
C SER A 225 21.61 33.09 -31.26
N LEU A 226 20.87 32.10 -31.76
CA LEU A 226 19.49 31.77 -31.34
C LEU A 226 19.38 31.26 -29.89
N LYS A 227 20.46 31.29 -29.11
CA LYS A 227 20.49 30.90 -27.69
C LYS A 227 21.42 31.84 -26.93
N VAL A 228 20.82 32.78 -26.20
CA VAL A 228 21.47 33.48 -25.11
C VAL A 228 21.28 32.61 -23.87
N LYS A 229 22.37 32.17 -23.23
CA LYS A 229 22.28 31.62 -21.87
C LYS A 229 21.94 32.81 -20.96
N VAL A 230 20.78 32.76 -20.33
CA VAL A 230 20.44 33.65 -19.23
C VAL A 230 21.16 33.08 -18.01
N ASP A 231 22.01 33.87 -17.37
CA ASP A 231 22.66 33.48 -16.12
C ASP A 231 21.57 33.17 -15.07
N GLU A 232 21.69 32.02 -14.39
CA GLU A 232 20.76 31.61 -13.34
C GLU A 232 20.75 32.69 -12.24
N GLN A 233 19.62 33.40 -12.11
CA GLN A 233 19.37 34.17 -10.91
C GLN A 233 19.11 33.18 -9.76
N GLU A 234 19.99 33.21 -8.76
CA GLU A 234 19.77 32.51 -7.50
C GLU A 234 18.46 33.03 -6.88
N ILE A 235 17.43 32.18 -6.90
CA ILE A 235 16.16 32.45 -6.23
C ILE A 235 16.47 32.45 -4.72
N PRO A 236 16.23 33.55 -3.98
CA PRO A 236 16.48 33.56 -2.55
C PRO A 236 15.62 32.50 -1.87
N GLU A 237 16.24 31.63 -1.10
CA GLU A 237 15.55 30.59 -0.33
C GLU A 237 14.44 31.24 0.51
N ALA A 238 13.22 30.73 0.36
CA ALA A 238 12.10 31.19 1.18
C ALA A 238 12.45 30.95 2.66
N GLN A 239 12.42 32.00 3.48
CA GLN A 239 12.67 31.90 4.92
C GLN A 239 11.68 30.89 5.51
N THR A 240 12.22 29.81 6.06
CA THR A 240 11.42 28.82 6.78
C THR A 240 10.75 29.50 7.96
N PRO A 241 9.43 29.32 8.16
CA PRO A 241 8.72 29.93 9.27
C PRO A 241 9.36 29.46 10.58
N GLN A 242 9.98 30.38 11.30
CA GLN A 242 10.56 30.13 12.62
C GLN A 242 9.41 30.03 13.62
N VAL A 243 9.32 28.88 14.29
CA VAL A 243 8.42 28.70 15.43
C VAL A 243 9.09 29.32 16.64
N ALA A 244 8.34 30.10 17.43
CA ALA A 244 8.84 30.67 18.67
C ALA A 244 9.34 29.53 19.58
N GLU A 245 10.58 29.62 20.05
CA GLU A 245 11.14 28.68 21.02
C GLU A 245 10.29 28.76 22.30
N GLY A 246 9.53 27.70 22.57
CA GLY A 246 8.80 27.54 23.81
C GLY A 246 9.77 27.29 24.98
N ASP A 247 9.34 27.59 26.20
CA ASP A 247 10.13 27.26 27.39
C ASP A 247 10.37 25.75 27.46
N ASP A 248 11.64 25.34 27.61
CA ASP A 248 12.03 23.92 27.66
C ASP A 248 11.28 23.15 28.75
N GLY A 249 10.87 23.84 29.83
CA GLY A 249 10.05 23.29 30.89
C GLY A 249 8.63 22.91 30.44
N GLU A 250 7.98 23.76 29.64
CA GLU A 250 6.64 23.50 29.11
C GLU A 250 6.65 22.35 28.10
N GLU A 251 7.70 22.25 27.28
CA GLU A 251 7.89 21.16 26.32
C GLU A 251 8.08 19.81 27.02
N GLN A 252 8.89 19.77 28.10
CA GLN A 252 9.07 18.56 28.91
C GLN A 252 7.77 18.13 29.61
N LEU A 253 7.01 19.09 30.13
CA LEU A 253 5.69 18.84 30.71
C LEU A 253 4.75 18.27 29.63
N HIS A 254 4.71 18.87 28.45
CA HIS A 254 3.89 18.40 27.34
C HIS A 254 4.24 16.97 26.91
N GLN A 255 5.53 16.66 26.76
CA GLN A 255 6.02 15.32 26.46
C GLN A 255 5.66 14.30 27.55
N SER A 256 5.77 14.69 28.82
CA SER A 256 5.39 13.83 29.95
C SER A 256 3.89 13.52 29.97
N VAL A 257 3.04 14.51 29.64
CA VAL A 257 1.59 14.35 29.53
C VAL A 257 1.22 13.43 28.37
N ILE A 258 1.83 13.62 27.20
CA ILE A 258 1.64 12.73 26.04
C ILE A 258 2.02 11.29 26.37
N LEU A 259 3.14 11.08 27.08
CA LEU A 259 3.57 9.75 27.51
C LEU A 259 2.56 9.11 28.46
N MET A 260 2.09 9.85 29.48
CA MET A 260 1.05 9.35 30.39
C MET A 260 -0.23 8.99 29.64
N GLU A 261 -0.69 9.86 28.75
CA GLU A 261 -1.88 9.62 27.93
C GLU A 261 -1.73 8.35 27.07
N ARG A 262 -0.57 8.16 26.43
CA ARG A 262 -0.30 6.99 25.59
C ARG A 262 -0.31 5.69 26.42
N VAL A 263 0.24 5.71 27.63
CA VAL A 263 0.23 4.57 28.55
C VAL A 263 -1.20 4.26 29.01
N LEU A 264 -1.97 5.29 29.38
CA LEU A 264 -3.37 5.13 29.82
C LEU A 264 -4.25 4.57 28.70
N ARG A 265 -4.16 5.13 27.47
CA ARG A 265 -4.88 4.62 26.29
C ARG A 265 -4.49 3.18 25.95
N GLY A 266 -3.20 2.85 26.06
CA GLY A 266 -2.71 1.48 25.86
C GLY A 266 -3.25 0.50 26.90
N ARG A 267 -3.21 0.86 28.19
CA ARG A 267 -3.76 0.02 29.27
C ARG A 267 -5.28 -0.12 29.19
N ALA A 268 -6.01 0.95 28.90
CA ALA A 268 -7.45 0.90 28.67
C ALA A 268 -7.80 -0.05 27.53
N SER A 269 -7.06 0.01 26.41
CA SER A 269 -7.25 -0.91 25.28
C SER A 269 -6.97 -2.37 25.68
N GLN A 270 -5.92 -2.63 26.45
CA GLN A 270 -5.61 -3.97 26.97
C GLN A 270 -6.69 -4.50 27.92
N VAL A 271 -7.24 -3.64 28.80
CA VAL A 271 -8.35 -4.01 29.69
C VAL A 271 -9.61 -4.30 28.90
N LEU A 272 -9.95 -3.48 27.90
CA LEU A 272 -11.10 -3.73 27.03
C LEU A 272 -10.95 -5.04 26.24
N VAL A 273 -9.77 -5.32 25.68
CA VAL A 273 -9.49 -6.59 25.01
C VAL A 273 -9.57 -7.76 25.98
N LYS A 274 -9.04 -7.63 27.21
CA LYS A 274 -9.11 -8.68 28.23
C LYS A 274 -10.53 -8.93 28.74
N ALA A 275 -11.34 -7.88 28.88
CA ALA A 275 -12.75 -7.97 29.23
C ALA A 275 -13.56 -8.61 28.09
N PHE A 276 -13.31 -8.22 26.84
CA PHE A 276 -13.95 -8.81 25.66
C PHE A 276 -13.60 -10.29 25.47
N ILE A 277 -12.37 -10.70 25.81
CA ILE A 277 -11.94 -12.11 25.78
C ILE A 277 -12.51 -12.92 26.96
N MET A 278 -12.86 -12.29 28.09
CA MET A 278 -13.50 -12.97 29.23
C MET A 278 -15.04 -12.99 29.17
N LEU A 279 -15.67 -12.23 28.28
CA LEU A 279 -17.13 -12.21 28.11
C LEU A 279 -17.77 -13.43 27.40
N PRO A 280 -17.11 -14.27 26.57
CA PRO A 280 -17.80 -15.41 25.96
C PRO A 280 -17.94 -16.62 26.93
N LEU A 281 -17.75 -16.44 28.24
CA LEU A 281 -17.95 -17.49 29.25
C LEU A 281 -19.16 -17.22 30.17
N LEU A 282 -19.97 -16.19 29.89
CA LEU A 282 -21.14 -15.81 30.70
C LEU A 282 -22.44 -15.63 29.89
N ASP A 283 -22.47 -15.99 28.60
CA ASP A 283 -23.67 -15.86 27.75
C ASP A 283 -24.71 -17.00 27.93
N ASP A 284 -24.60 -17.81 28.99
CA ASP A 284 -25.64 -18.79 29.39
C ASP A 284 -26.52 -18.25 30.54
N VAL A 285 -27.00 -17.01 30.47
CA VAL A 285 -28.15 -16.57 31.27
C VAL A 285 -29.03 -15.63 30.43
N GLN A 286 -30.19 -16.14 30.02
CA GLN A 286 -31.32 -15.38 29.49
C GLN A 286 -31.59 -14.14 30.37
N ILE A 287 -31.85 -12.97 29.77
CA ILE A 287 -32.97 -12.04 30.11
C ILE A 287 -32.81 -10.69 29.36
N PHE A 288 -33.90 -10.32 28.66
CA PHE A 288 -34.35 -8.98 28.24
C PHE A 288 -33.57 -8.13 27.22
N SER A 289 -34.17 -8.04 26.03
CA SER A 289 -34.02 -6.94 25.06
C SER A 289 -34.55 -5.61 25.60
N PRO A 290 -33.93 -4.47 25.22
CA PRO A 290 -34.76 -3.38 24.70
C PRO A 290 -34.21 -2.73 23.42
N SER A 291 -35.15 -2.49 22.52
CA SER A 291 -35.08 -1.69 21.30
C SER A 291 -34.36 -0.33 21.46
N ARG A 292 -33.40 -0.04 20.59
CA ARG A 292 -32.87 1.33 20.38
C ARG A 292 -33.15 1.82 18.96
N THR A 293 -34.09 2.76 18.91
CA THR A 293 -34.47 3.60 17.78
C THR A 293 -33.28 4.36 17.19
N LYS A 294 -33.12 4.28 15.86
CA LYS A 294 -32.24 5.12 15.05
C LYS A 294 -32.78 6.55 15.01
N ARG A 295 -31.99 7.55 15.40
CA ARG A 295 -32.17 8.95 14.96
C ARG A 295 -31.09 9.25 13.94
N GLY A 296 -31.49 9.42 12.68
CA GLY A 296 -30.66 10.00 11.63
C GLY A 296 -30.70 11.52 11.75
N PHE A 297 -29.52 12.14 11.65
CA PHE A 297 -29.39 13.58 11.43
C PHE A 297 -29.28 13.81 9.91
N VAL A 298 -30.18 14.63 9.38
CA VAL A 298 -30.11 15.22 8.04
C VAL A 298 -29.75 16.68 8.26
N PHE A 299 -28.67 17.15 7.64
CA PHE A 299 -28.33 18.57 7.55
C PHE A 299 -28.96 19.15 6.28
N ASN A 300 -29.67 20.27 6.43
CA ASN A 300 -29.91 21.24 5.36
C ASN A 300 -28.71 22.18 5.27
#